data_AF-A0A353C0A2-F1
#
_entry.id   AF-A0A353C0A2-F1
#
_cell.length_a   1.000
_cell.length_b   1.000
_cell.length_c   1.000
_cell.angle_alpha   90.00
_cell.angle_beta   90.00
_cell.angle_gamma   90.00
#
_symmetry.space_group_name_H-M   'P 1'
#
loop_
_entity.id
_entity.type
_entity.pdbx_description
1 polymer ?
#
loop_
_entity_poly.entity_id
_entity_poly.type
_entity_poly.pdbx_seq_one_letter_code
_entity_poly.pdbx_strand_id
1 'polypeptide(L)' 'MIHPPLDELLKYADNKYTLVTIAAKRARQILEEGRANDECSIKPVTSAFEEIVNGKIKFERTKTAIK' A
#
# COMPACT_ATOMS: atom_id res chain seq x y z
N MET A 1 -7.73 -10.66 14.37
CA MET A 1 -8.40 -9.46 13.83
C MET A 1 -7.50 -8.88 12.76
N ILE A 2 -7.96 -8.81 11.51
CA ILE A 2 -7.18 -8.23 10.39
C ILE A 2 -7.30 -6.70 10.46
N HIS A 3 -6.37 -6.06 11.16
CA HIS A 3 -6.15 -4.62 11.02
C HIS A 3 -5.22 -4.40 9.82
N PRO A 4 -5.51 -3.44 8.93
CA PRO A 4 -6.58 -2.44 8.98
C PRO A 4 -7.90 -2.84 8.27
N PRO A 5 -9.03 -2.20 8.63
CA PRO A 5 -10.31 -2.40 7.94
C PRO A 5 -10.27 -1.85 6.50
N LEU A 6 -10.77 -2.64 5.56
CA LEU A 6 -10.82 -2.30 4.13
C LEU A 6 -11.54 -0.96 3.87
N ASP A 7 -12.52 -0.63 4.71
CA ASP A 7 -13.30 0.60 4.61
C ASP A 7 -12.44 1.87 4.82
N GLU A 8 -11.45 1.80 5.71
CA GLU A 8 -10.53 2.89 5.98
C GLU A 8 -9.53 3.04 4.83
N LEU A 9 -9.03 1.92 4.30
CA LEU A 9 -8.17 1.89 3.12
C LEU A 9 -8.86 2.46 1.87
N LEU A 10 -10.16 2.23 1.72
CA LEU A 10 -10.98 2.80 0.64
C LEU A 10 -11.16 4.33 0.74
N LYS A 11 -10.91 4.95 1.90
CA LYS A 11 -10.86 6.43 1.99
C LYS A 11 -9.62 7.00 1.33
N TYR A 12 -8.54 6.22 1.24
CA TYR A 12 -7.26 6.62 0.63
C TYR A 12 -7.10 6.12 -0.81
N ALA A 13 -8.02 5.30 -1.30
CA ALA A 13 -7.98 4.73 -2.65
C ALA A 13 -9.38 4.76 -3.29
N ASP A 14 -9.49 5.26 -4.53
CA ASP A 14 -10.76 5.38 -5.27
C ASP A 14 -11.63 4.10 -5.27
N ASN A 15 -11.01 2.92 -5.36
CA ASN A 15 -11.72 1.65 -5.40
C ASN A 15 -10.85 0.48 -4.92
N LYS A 16 -11.49 -0.69 -4.71
CA LYS A 16 -10.84 -1.92 -4.23
C LYS A 16 -9.69 -2.38 -5.13
N TYR A 17 -9.81 -2.25 -6.46
CA TYR A 17 -8.77 -2.67 -7.40
C TYR A 17 -7.55 -1.75 -7.34
N THR A 18 -7.77 -0.44 -7.32
CA THR A 18 -6.74 0.58 -7.13
C THR A 18 -5.99 0.35 -5.83
N LEU A 19 -6.72 0.09 -4.74
CA LEU A 19 -6.13 -0.25 -3.45
C LEU A 19 -5.21 -1.47 -3.51
N VAL A 20 -5.67 -2.57 -4.12
CA VAL A 20 -4.88 -3.80 -4.27
C VAL A 20 -3.62 -3.55 -5.11
N THR A 21 -3.72 -2.79 -6.22
CA THR A 21 -2.57 -2.44 -7.06
C THR A 21 -1.55 -1.59 -6.30
N ILE A 22 -1.99 -0.59 -5.54
CA ILE A 22 -1.11 0.27 -4.74
C ILE A 22 -0.43 -0.55 -3.65
N ALA A 23 -1.19 -1.34 -2.90
CA ALA A 23 -0.67 -2.20 -1.84
C ALA A 23 0.35 -3.20 -2.39
N ALA A 24 0.07 -3.84 -3.55
CA ALA A 24 0.99 -4.76 -4.20
C ALA A 24 2.28 -4.05 -4.67
N LYS A 25 2.16 -2.86 -5.26
CA LYS A 25 3.32 -2.06 -5.68
C LYS A 25 4.17 -1.64 -4.48
N ARG A 26 3.55 -1.21 -3.39
CA ARG A 26 4.25 -0.83 -2.16
C ARG A 26 4.88 -2.04 -1.48
N ALA A 27 4.19 -3.18 -1.43
CA ALA A 27 4.74 -4.42 -0.90
C ALA A 27 6.01 -4.84 -1.66
N ARG A 28 6.04 -4.71 -3.00
CA ARG A 28 7.26 -4.94 -3.78
C ARG A 28 8.39 -3.99 -3.43
N GLN A 29 8.11 -2.69 -3.27
CA GLN A 29 9.12 -1.74 -2.80
C GLN A 29 9.69 -2.13 -1.43
N ILE A 30 8.86 -2.58 -0.50
CA ILE A 30 9.33 -3.02 0.83
C ILE A 30 10.25 -4.25 0.72
N LEU A 31 9.96 -5.16 -0.23
CA LEU A 31 10.84 -6.29 -0.54
C LEU A 31 12.17 -5.83 -1.15
N GLU A 32 12.13 -4.91 -2.13
CA GLU A 32 13.32 -4.36 -2.79
C GLU A 32 14.16 -3.48 -1.86
N GLU A 33 13.54 -2.74 -0.94
CA GLU A 33 14.20 -1.95 0.11
C GLU A 33 14.88 -2.84 1.16
N GLY A 34 14.78 -4.17 1.06
CA GLY A 34 15.43 -5.12 1.97
C GLY A 34 14.80 -5.19 3.37
N ARG A 35 13.73 -4.43 3.66
CA ARG A 35 13.03 -4.46 4.96
C ARG A 35 12.27 -5.75 5.22
N ALA A 36 12.05 -6.56 4.18
CA ALA A 36 11.37 -7.84 4.28
C ALA A 36 12.30 -9.02 4.65
N ASN A 37 13.60 -8.78 4.78
CA ASN A 37 14.58 -9.85 5.03
C ASN A 37 14.65 -10.28 6.51
N ASP A 38 13.91 -9.60 7.39
CA ASP A 38 13.70 -10.04 8.75
C ASP A 38 12.68 -11.18 8.79
N GLU A 39 13.06 -12.30 9.38
CA GLU A 39 12.25 -13.50 9.60
C GLU A 39 10.98 -13.21 10.44
N CYS A 40 10.97 -12.06 11.14
CA CYS A 40 9.85 -11.47 11.87
C CYS A 40 9.14 -10.31 11.15
N SER A 41 9.51 -10.00 9.91
CA SER A 41 8.97 -8.84 9.21
C SER A 41 7.50 -9.09 8.90
N ILE A 42 6.66 -8.19 9.39
CA ILE A 42 5.23 -8.14 9.11
C ILE A 42 5.07 -8.26 7.59
N LYS A 43 4.18 -9.17 7.14
CA LYS A 43 3.97 -9.47 5.71
C LYS A 43 4.01 -8.17 4.91
N PRO A 44 4.77 -8.06 3.81
CA PRO A 44 4.98 -6.79 3.11
C PRO A 44 3.66 -6.14 2.66
N VAL A 45 2.64 -6.96 2.43
CA VAL A 45 1.26 -6.54 2.14
C VAL A 45 0.58 -5.87 3.33
N THR A 46 0.74 -6.41 4.55
CA THR A 46 0.21 -5.83 5.78
C THR A 46 0.89 -4.50 6.09
N SER A 47 2.23 -4.44 6.00
CA SER A 47 2.99 -3.19 6.15
C SER A 47 2.57 -2.13 5.14
N ALA A 48 2.33 -2.53 3.87
CA ALA A 48 1.82 -1.62 2.85
C ALA A 48 0.43 -1.06 3.21
N PHE A 49 -0.47 -1.89 3.74
CA PHE A 49 -1.78 -1.42 4.18
C PHE A 49 -1.70 -0.47 5.38
N GLU A 50 -0.83 -0.75 6.36
CA GLU A 50 -0.60 0.16 7.49
C GLU A 50 -0.05 1.51 7.02
N GLU A 51 0.89 1.52 6.07
CA GLU A 51 1.40 2.79 5.53
C GLU A 51 0.35 3.59 4.76
N ILE A 52 -0.61 2.91 4.10
CA ILE A 52 -1.74 3.55 3.43
C ILE A 52 -2.70 4.16 4.46
N VAL A 53 -3.10 3.42 5.50
CA VAL A 53 -3.99 3.93 6.56
C VAL A 53 -3.34 5.06 7.34
N ASN A 54 -2.05 4.96 7.63
CA ASN A 54 -1.30 6.01 8.31
C ASN A 54 -1.07 7.25 7.41
N GLY A 55 -1.60 7.28 6.18
CA GLY A 55 -1.52 8.40 5.26
C GLY A 55 -0.11 8.67 4.72
N LYS A 56 0.83 7.72 4.88
CA LYS A 56 2.20 7.85 4.36
C LYS A 56 2.25 7.66 2.85
N ILE A 57 1.34 6.85 2.30
CA ILE A 57 1.19 6.63 0.86
C ILE A 57 -0.01 7.43 0.37
N LYS A 58 0.25 8.51 -0.37
CA LYS A 58 -0.78 9.24 -1.12
C LYS A 58 -0.76 8.76 -2.56
N PHE A 59 -1.84 8.11 -2.98
CA PHE A 59 -2.02 7.79 -4.39
C PHE A 59 -2.46 9.04 -5.14
N GLU A 60 -1.52 9.67 -5.83
CA GLU A 60 -1.84 10.73 -6.77
C GLU A 60 -1.98 10.12 -8.16
N ARG A 61 -3.18 10.25 -8.73
CA ARG A 61 -3.48 9.78 -10.07
C ARG A 61 -2.79 10.75 -11.04
N THR A 62 -1.52 10.51 -11.32
CA THR A 62 -0.76 11.26 -12.33
C THR A 62 -1.43 11.04 -13.70
N LYS A 63 -2.41 11.88 -14.03
CA LYS A 63 -2.82 12.15 -15.41
C LYS A 63 -1.71 12.99 -16.05
N THR A 64 -0.51 12.44 -16.21
CA THR A 64 0.43 13.04 -17.15
C THR A 64 -0.07 12.68 -18.53
N ALA A 65 -0.95 13.52 -19.05
CA ALA A 65 -1.04 13.74 -20.48
C ALA A 65 0.36 14.21 -20.91
N ILE A 66 1.14 13.30 -21.46
CA ILE A 66 2.36 13.64 -22.18
C ILE A 66 1.84 14.44 -23.40
N LYS A 67 2.04 15.76 -23.36
CA LYS A 67 1.78 16.66 -24.49
C LYS A 67 3.02 16.70 -25.38
#